data_AF-A0AAW4FA58-F1
#
_entry.id   AF-A0AAW4FA58-F1
#
_cell.length_a   1.000
_cell.length_b   1.000
_cell.length_c   1.000
_cell.angle_alpha   90.00
_cell.angle_beta   90.00
_cell.angle_gamma   90.00
#
_symmetry.space_group_name_H-M   'P 1'
#
loop_
_entity.id
_entity.type
_entity.pdbx_description
1 polymer ?
#
loop_
_entity_poly.entity_id
_entity_poly.type
_entity_poly.pdbx_seq_one_letter_code
_entity_poly.pdbx_strand_id
1 'polypeptide(L)' 'MARPPKAPAYLDDIAVKQWREKSRQLAERGDLTPADWSNLELYCVNYSIYRKAVADLAAR' A
#
# COMPACT_ATOMS: atom_id res chain seq x y z
N MET A 1 -6.52 -3.81 19.82
CA MET A 1 -6.47 -3.38 18.40
C MET A 1 -5.57 -4.33 17.64
N ALA A 2 -6.04 -4.88 16.52
CA ALA A 2 -5.22 -5.74 15.67
C ALA A 2 -4.11 -4.90 15.04
N ARG A 3 -2.85 -5.30 15.26
CA ARG A 3 -1.71 -4.59 14.68
C ARG A 3 -1.66 -4.86 13.18
N PRO A 4 -1.46 -3.85 12.32
CA PRO A 4 -1.35 -4.07 10.88
C PRO A 4 -0.17 -5.02 10.56
N PRO A 5 -0.32 -5.88 9.55
CA PRO A 5 0.75 -6.76 9.11
C PRO A 5 1.98 -5.98 8.62
N LYS A 6 3.14 -6.64 8.67
CA LYS A 6 4.35 -6.08 8.06
C LYS A 6 4.14 -5.93 6.55
N ALA A 7 4.73 -4.87 5.99
CA ALA A 7 4.73 -4.69 4.54
C ALA A 7 5.39 -5.90 3.86
N PRO A 8 4.84 -6.40 2.74
CA PRO A 8 5.50 -7.42 1.93
C PRO A 8 6.89 -6.95 1.48
N ALA A 9 7.87 -7.85 1.53
CA ALA A 9 9.28 -7.53 1.30
C ALA A 9 9.59 -7.06 -0.12
N TYR A 10 8.72 -7.36 -1.08
CA TYR A 10 8.89 -7.01 -2.48
C TYR A 10 8.31 -5.62 -2.83
N LEU A 11 7.59 -4.97 -1.91
CA LEU A 11 7.10 -3.62 -2.14
C LEU A 11 8.28 -2.64 -2.25
N ASP A 12 8.24 -1.78 -3.27
CA ASP A 12 9.19 -0.68 -3.39
C ASP A 12 8.89 0.45 -2.40
N ASP A 13 9.77 1.46 -2.35
CA ASP A 13 9.67 2.56 -1.38
C ASP A 13 8.34 3.33 -1.44
N ILE A 14 7.79 3.53 -2.65
CA ILE A 14 6.51 4.24 -2.83
C ILE A 14 5.37 3.37 -2.28
N ALA A 15 5.36 2.09 -2.63
CA ALA A 15 4.37 1.14 -2.16
C ALA A 15 4.46 0.92 -0.65
N VAL A 16 5.66 0.80 -0.07
CA VAL A 16 5.90 0.68 1.38
C VAL A 16 5.37 1.90 2.12
N LYS A 17 5.57 3.11 1.57
CA LYS A 17 5.03 4.34 2.17
C LYS A 17 3.50 4.29 2.24
N GLN A 18 2.85 3.92 1.13
CA GLN A 18 1.39 3.77 1.10
C GLN A 18 0.89 2.67 2.04
N TRP A 19 1.58 1.53 2.09
CA TRP A 19 1.25 0.45 3.01
C TRP A 19 1.26 0.95 4.46
N ARG A 20 2.33 1.63 4.89
CA ARG A 20 2.45 2.13 6.27
C ARG A 20 1.37 3.14 6.63
N GLU A 21 1.05 4.06 5.73
CA GLU A 21 0.04 5.08 5.95
C GLU A 21 -1.38 4.48 6.02
N LYS A 22 -1.75 3.68 5.01
CA LYS A 22 -3.11 3.14 4.90
C LYS A 22 -3.38 1.98 5.85
N SER A 23 -2.41 1.11 6.10
CA SER A 23 -2.61 -0.03 7.02
C SER A 23 -2.90 0.43 8.44
N ARG A 24 -2.30 1.54 8.89
CA ARG A 24 -2.61 2.17 10.19
C ARG A 24 -4.06 2.65 10.24
N GLN A 25 -4.50 3.38 9.21
CA GLN A 25 -5.87 3.90 9.13
C GLN A 25 -6.92 2.79 9.06
N LEU A 26 -6.65 1.74 8.28
CA LEU A 26 -7.57 0.60 8.16
C LEU A 26 -7.63 -0.18 9.48
N ALA A 27 -6.50 -0.39 10.16
CA ALA A 27 -6.45 -1.15 11.42
C ALA A 27 -7.33 -0.55 12.54
N GLU A 28 -7.62 0.76 12.48
CA GLU A 28 -8.50 1.44 13.43
C GLU A 28 -9.97 0.98 13.35
N ARG A 29 -10.40 0.37 12.23
CA ARG A 29 -11.78 -0.08 12.02
C ARG A 29 -12.16 -1.32 12.83
N GLY A 30 -11.17 -2.15 13.17
CA GLY A 30 -11.36 -3.31 14.04
C GLY A 30 -12.11 -4.51 13.42
N ASP A 31 -12.53 -4.42 12.15
CA ASP A 31 -13.34 -5.42 11.43
C ASP A 31 -12.64 -5.99 10.18
N LEU A 32 -11.35 -5.68 10.00
CA LEU A 32 -10.61 -6.09 8.81
C LEU A 32 -10.40 -7.60 8.71
N THR A 33 -10.53 -8.09 7.49
CA THR A 33 -10.30 -9.48 7.08
C THR A 33 -8.96 -9.61 6.34
N PRO A 34 -8.46 -10.85 6.14
CA PRO A 34 -7.31 -11.08 5.25
C PRO A 34 -7.46 -10.51 3.85
N ALA A 35 -8.69 -10.50 3.30
CA ALA A 35 -8.97 -9.95 1.97
C ALA A 35 -8.70 -8.44 1.91
N ASP A 36 -8.98 -7.70 2.98
CA ASP A 36 -8.72 -6.26 3.05
C ASP A 36 -7.22 -5.95 2.98
N TRP A 37 -6.39 -6.78 3.61
CA TRP A 37 -4.94 -6.65 3.54
C TRP A 37 -4.40 -6.95 2.14
N SER A 38 -4.91 -7.99 1.48
CA SER A 38 -4.58 -8.29 0.08
C SER A 38 -5.01 -7.16 -0.87
N ASN A 39 -6.18 -6.56 -0.64
CA ASN A 39 -6.63 -5.42 -1.43
C ASN A 39 -5.74 -4.19 -1.23
N LEU A 40 -5.30 -3.95 0.01
CA LEU A 40 -4.34 -2.89 0.30
C LEU A 40 -2.99 -3.14 -0.41
N GLU A 41 -2.53 -4.39 -0.42
CA GLU A 41 -1.29 -4.80 -1.12
C GLU A 41 -1.36 -4.43 -2.60
N LEU A 42 -2.43 -4.83 -3.28
CA LEU A 42 -2.67 -4.52 -4.69
C LEU A 42 -2.76 -3.01 -4.94
N TYR A 43 -3.45 -2.27 -4.07
CA TYR A 43 -3.48 -0.81 -4.14
C TYR A 43 -2.07 -0.20 -4.08
N CYS A 44 -1.23 -0.64 -3.14
CA CYS A 44 0.12 -0.10 -2.96
C CYS A 44 1.00 -0.33 -4.20
N VAL A 45 0.94 -1.53 -4.77
CA VAL A 45 1.67 -1.86 -6.00
C VAL A 45 1.19 -0.99 -7.17
N ASN A 46 -0.12 -0.93 -7.39
CA ASN A 46 -0.70 -0.14 -8.49
C ASN A 46 -0.42 1.36 -8.34
N TYR A 47 -0.50 1.88 -7.12
CA TYR A 47 -0.17 3.28 -6.85
C TYR A 47 1.29 3.60 -7.19
N SER A 48 2.23 2.73 -6.80
CA SER A 48 3.64 2.91 -7.15
C SER A 48 3.86 2.91 -8.67
N ILE A 49 3.30 1.93 -9.37
CA ILE A 49 3.38 1.84 -10.85
C ILE A 49 2.85 3.13 -11.49
N TYR A 50 1.67 3.58 -11.07
CA TYR A 50 1.08 4.82 -11.57
C TYR A 50 1.98 6.03 -11.34
N ARG A 51 2.51 6.20 -10.12
CA ARG A 51 3.38 7.35 -9.80
C ARG A 51 4.67 7.35 -10.61
N LYS A 52 5.28 6.18 -10.81
CA LYS A 52 6.48 6.05 -11.66
C LYS A 52 6.17 6.35 -13.13
N ALA A 53 5.05 5.84 -13.65
CA ALA A 53 4.64 6.12 -15.03
C ALA A 53 4.36 7.60 -15.27
N VAL A 54 3.67 8.28 -14.35
CA VAL A 54 3.44 9.73 -14.43
C VAL A 54 4.75 10.52 -14.40
N ALA A 55 5.69 10.13 -13.52
CA ALA A 55 6.99 10.77 -13.45
C ALA A 55 7.81 10.58 -14.73
N ASP A 56 7.80 9.37 -15.32
CA ASP A 56 8.44 9.08 -16.60
C ASP A 56 7.87 9.92 -17.74
N LEU A 57 6.54 10.03 -17.82
CA LEU A 57 5.88 10.87 -18.83
C LEU A 57 6.23 12.36 -18.69
N ALA A 58 6.39 12.86 -17.47
CA ALA A 58 6.74 14.26 -17.21
C ALA A 58 8.20 14.60 -17.51
N ALA A 59 9.08 13.59 -17.60
CA ALA A 59 10.50 13.76 -17.92
C ALA A 59 10.81 13.70 -19.42
N ARG A 60 9.80 13.45 -20.26
CA ARG A 60 9.88 13.43 -21.72
C ARG A 60 9.54 14.79 -22.31
#